data_AF-A0A3D5PLJ4-F1
#
_entry.id   AF-A0A3D5PLJ4-F1
#
_cell.length_a   1.000
_cell.length_b   1.000
_cell.length_c   1.000
_cell.angle_alpha   90.00
_cell.angle_beta   90.00
_cell.angle_gamma   90.00
#
_symmetry.space_group_name_H-M   'P 1'
#
loop_
_entity.id
_entity.type
_entity.pdbx_description
1 polymer ?
#
loop_
_entity_poly.entity_id
_entity_poly.type
_entity_poly.pdbx_seq_one_letter_code
_entity_poly.pdbx_strand_id
1 'polypeptide(L)' 'MKWRRSSAIGCRNKVGSMHVLTILDHPNPKSFTAAAAEHFMQGAQAGGHPVELADLNAEGFNPLCGQWRT' A
#
# COMPACT_ATOMS: atom_id res chain seq x y z
N MET A 1 34.75 10.24 -32.02
CA MET A 1 33.47 9.53 -31.76
C MET A 1 32.69 10.26 -30.68
N LYS A 2 31.46 10.71 -30.94
CA LYS A 2 30.63 11.48 -29.99
C LYS A 2 29.41 10.63 -29.60
N TRP A 3 29.47 9.98 -28.44
CA TRP A 3 28.35 9.19 -27.92
C TRP A 3 27.22 10.13 -27.50
N ARG A 4 26.12 10.09 -28.24
CA ARG A 4 24.88 10.82 -27.93
C ARG A 4 24.16 10.04 -26.83
N ARG A 5 24.14 10.55 -25.59
CA ARG A 5 23.19 10.11 -24.58
C ARG A 5 21.80 10.57 -25.02
N SER A 6 21.12 9.75 -25.83
CA SER A 6 19.71 9.93 -26.10
C SER A 6 18.95 9.63 -24.81
N SER A 7 18.70 10.68 -24.04
CA SER A 7 17.66 10.73 -23.02
C SER A 7 16.32 10.51 -23.71
N ALA A 8 15.91 9.24 -23.82
CA ALA A 8 14.64 8.84 -24.39
C ALA A 8 14.12 7.56 -23.73
N ILE A 9 13.93 7.61 -22.40
CA ILE A 9 12.90 6.80 -21.73
C ILE A 9 11.97 7.81 -21.08
N GLY A 10 11.13 8.40 -21.92
CA GLY A 10 10.07 9.34 -21.55
C GLY A 10 8.70 8.69 -21.70
N CYS A 11 8.54 7.40 -21.38
CA CYS A 11 7.22 6.83 -21.13
C CYS A 11 6.75 7.25 -19.73
N ARG A 12 6.45 8.55 -19.55
CA ARG A 12 5.68 8.98 -18.38
C ARG A 12 4.22 8.65 -18.65
N ASN A 13 3.81 7.40 -18.40
CA ASN A 13 2.45 7.20 -17.94
C ASN A 13 2.36 7.93 -16.59
N LYS A 14 1.92 9.18 -16.60
CA LYS A 14 1.40 9.81 -15.38
C LYS A 14 0.18 8.98 -14.99
N VAL A 15 0.38 7.92 -14.23
CA VAL A 15 -0.70 7.40 -13.40
C VAL A 15 -1.03 8.56 -12.46
N GLY A 16 -2.29 9.01 -12.45
CA GLY A 16 -2.73 10.04 -11.52
C GLY A 16 -2.47 9.59 -10.08
N SER A 17 -2.52 10.52 -9.13
CA SER A 17 -2.48 10.14 -7.72
C SER A 17 -3.69 9.24 -7.42
N MET A 18 -3.44 8.02 -6.94
CA MET A 18 -4.46 7.04 -6.55
C MET A 18 -4.53 6.98 -5.03
N HIS A 19 -5.69 6.62 -4.48
CA HIS A 19 -5.85 6.40 -3.05
C HIS A 19 -5.73 4.90 -2.73
N VAL A 20 -4.78 4.53 -1.87
CA VAL A 20 -4.47 3.13 -1.55
C VAL A 20 -4.90 2.82 -0.12
N LEU A 21 -5.84 1.89 0.04
CA LEU A 21 -6.18 1.32 1.34
C LEU A 21 -5.50 -0.04 1.48
N THR A 22 -4.58 -0.15 2.44
CA THR A 22 -3.91 -1.42 2.80
C THR A 22 -4.68 -2.05 3.95
N ILE A 23 -5.11 -3.31 3.80
CA ILE A 23 -5.77 -4.06 4.87
C ILE A 23 -4.79 -5.08 5.41
N LEU A 24 -4.52 -5.03 6.72
CA LEU A 24 -3.67 -5.96 7.44
C LEU A 24 -4.50 -6.73 8.47
N ASP A 25 -4.38 -8.05 8.46
CA ASP A 25 -4.96 -8.91 9.49
C ASP A 25 -3.88 -9.89 9.97
N HIS A 26 -3.05 -9.43 10.91
CA HIS A 26 -2.01 -10.27 11.49
C HIS A 26 -1.81 -9.96 12.98
N PRO A 27 -1.85 -10.96 13.89
CA PRO A 27 -1.82 -10.71 15.33
C PRO A 27 -0.48 -10.20 15.87
N ASN A 28 0.62 -10.54 15.19
CA ASN A 28 1.93 -10.06 15.57
C ASN A 28 2.35 -8.86 14.70
N PRO A 29 2.55 -7.66 15.27
CA PRO A 29 2.99 -6.47 14.53
C PRO A 29 4.45 -6.54 14.05
N LYS A 30 5.24 -7.51 14.54
CA LYS A 30 6.63 -7.76 14.10
C LYS A 30 6.72 -8.92 13.10
N SER A 31 5.61 -9.30 12.47
CA SER A 31 5.60 -10.36 11.47
C SER A 31 6.18 -9.88 10.15
N PHE A 32 6.56 -10.84 9.30
CA PHE A 32 6.94 -10.55 7.91
C PHE A 32 5.82 -9.83 7.15
N THR A 33 4.56 -10.20 7.38
CA THR A 33 3.39 -9.58 6.73
C THR A 33 3.23 -8.12 7.14
N ALA A 34 3.43 -7.78 8.41
CA ALA A 34 3.41 -6.40 8.89
C ALA A 34 4.52 -5.57 8.22
N ALA A 35 5.75 -6.11 8.14
CA ALA A 35 6.86 -5.45 7.45
C ALA A 35 6.61 -5.29 5.94
N ALA A 36 5.98 -6.28 5.30
CA ALA A 36 5.62 -6.20 3.88
C ALA A 36 4.57 -5.12 3.62
N ALA A 37 3.54 -5.01 4.47
CA ALA A 37 2.52 -3.97 4.38
C ALA A 37 3.13 -2.57 4.55
N GLU A 38 4.04 -2.42 5.52
CA GLU A 38 4.78 -1.17 5.74
C GLU A 38 5.58 -0.75 4.50
N HIS A 39 6.39 -1.65 3.94
CA HIS A 39 7.19 -1.37 2.75
C HIS A 39 6.34 -1.10 1.50
N PHE A 40 5.21 -1.79 1.36
CA PHE A 40 4.25 -1.54 0.28
C PHE A 40 3.69 -0.10 0.37
N MET A 41 3.25 0.31 1.55
CA MET A 41 2.74 1.67 1.79
C MET A 41 3.80 2.73 1.55
N GLN A 42 5.05 2.50 2.00
CA GLN A 42 6.18 3.40 1.72
C GLN A 42 6.41 3.58 0.22
N GLY A 43 6.34 2.48 -0.56
CA GLY A 43 6.45 2.52 -2.02
C GLY A 43 5.33 3.32 -2.67
N ALA A 44 4.08 3.14 -2.22
CA ALA A 44 2.93 3.89 -2.71
C ALA A 44 3.02 5.39 -2.39
N GLN A 45 3.42 5.75 -1.16
CA GLN A 45 3.68 7.14 -0.77
C GLN A 45 4.78 7.77 -1.62
N ALA A 46 5.89 7.06 -1.85
CA ALA A 46 6.98 7.51 -2.71
C ALA A 46 6.54 7.71 -4.18
N GLY A 47 5.54 6.96 -4.64
CA GLY A 47 4.88 7.14 -5.93
C GLY A 47 3.91 8.34 -6.00
N GLY A 48 3.72 9.07 -4.90
CA GLY A 48 2.78 10.20 -4.82
C GLY A 48 1.32 9.77 -4.66
N HIS A 49 1.08 8.57 -4.11
CA HIS A 49 -0.25 8.05 -3.82
C HIS A 49 -0.55 8.20 -2.32
N PRO A 50 -1.65 8.86 -1.91
CA PRO A 50 -2.11 8.80 -0.53
C PRO A 50 -2.41 7.35 -0.13
N VAL A 51 -2.04 7.00 1.11
CA VAL A 51 -2.21 5.66 1.65
C VAL A 51 -2.92 5.71 2.99
N GLU A 52 -3.74 4.70 3.25
CA GLU A 52 -4.37 4.41 4.53
C GLU A 52 -4.12 2.94 4.91
N LEU A 53 -4.11 2.66 6.21
CA LEU A 53 -3.98 1.32 6.76
C LEU A 53 -5.22 1.01 7.60
N ALA A 54 -5.86 -0.13 7.32
CA ALA A 54 -6.85 -0.75 8.18
C ALA A 54 -6.22 -2.01 8.79
N ASP A 55 -5.89 -1.98 10.09
CA ASP A 55 -5.33 -3.12 10.81
C ASP A 55 -6.46 -3.80 11.58
N LEU A 56 -7.05 -4.82 10.97
CA LEU A 56 -8.22 -5.51 11.50
C LEU A 56 -7.95 -6.16 12.86
N ASN A 57 -6.71 -6.61 13.08
CA ASN A 57 -6.33 -7.23 14.35
C ASN A 57 -6.20 -6.19 15.45
N ALA A 58 -5.50 -5.09 15.18
CA ALA A 58 -5.33 -4.00 16.13
C ALA A 58 -6.65 -3.25 16.41
N GLU A 59 -7.54 -3.17 15.42
CA GLU A 59 -8.85 -2.52 15.51
C GLU A 59 -9.90 -3.40 16.20
N GLY A 60 -9.61 -4.68 16.48
CA GLY A 60 -10.56 -5.60 17.09
C GLY A 60 -11.77 -5.90 16.19
N PHE A 61 -11.55 -5.95 14.88
CA PHE A 61 -12.59 -6.22 13.90
C PHE A 61 -13.27 -7.58 14.16
N ASN A 62 -14.61 -7.59 14.14
CA ASN A 62 -15.39 -8.81 14.24
C ASN A 62 -15.73 -9.34 12.84
N PRO A 63 -15.20 -10.51 12.42
CA PRO A 63 -15.43 -11.07 11.09
C PRO A 63 -16.83 -11.69 10.91
N LEU A 64 -17.64 -11.80 11.96
CA LEU A 64 -18.95 -12.44 11.89
C LEU A 64 -19.98 -11.57 11.14
N CYS A 65 -20.33 -12.02 9.94
CA CYS A 65 -21.41 -11.42 9.16
C CYS A 65 -22.77 -11.65 9.85
N GLY A 66 -23.51 -10.57 10.13
CA GLY A 66 -24.90 -10.64 10.64
C GLY A 66 -25.08 -10.43 12.15
N GLN A 67 -24.00 -10.16 12.91
CA GLN A 67 -24.07 -9.94 14.37
C GLN A 67 -24.76 -8.62 14.79
N TRP A 68 -25.37 -7.90 13.86
CA TRP A 68 -26.17 -6.70 14.15
C TRP A 68 -27.63 -7.02 14.58
N ARG A 69 -28.08 -8.27 14.45
CA ARG A 69 -29.49 -8.68 14.66
C ARG A 69 -29.81 -9.35 16.01
N THR A 70 -28.92 -9.34 16.98
CA THR A 70 -29.15 -9.88 18.34
C THR A 70 -28.99 -8.79 19.38
#